data_AF-A0A3C0RYE2-F1
#
_entry.id   AF-A0A3C0RYE2-F1
#
_cell.length_a   1.000
_cell.length_b   1.000
_cell.length_c   1.000
_cell.angle_alpha   90.00
_cell.angle_beta   90.00
_cell.angle_gamma   90.00
#
_symmetry.space_group_name_H-M   'P 1'
#
loop_
_entity.id
_entity.type
_entity.pdbx_description
1 polymer ?
#
loop_
_entity_poly.entity_id
_entity_poly.type
_entity_poly.pdbx_seq_one_letter_code
_entity_poly.pdbx_strand_id
1 'polypeptide(L)' 'YAGLALNNIVIDSKFSAFVDLGCYYLSKPTVQMSGTGLLEENSANAATVQENIKNYRYLPRVTAGFAYRWKN' A
#
# COMPACT_ATOMS: atom_id res chain seq x y z
N TYR A 1 8.94 -7.10 2.25
CA TYR A 1 8.95 -5.67 1.84
C TYR A 1 10.27 -5.41 1.14
N ALA A 2 10.27 -4.62 0.08
CA ALA A 2 11.49 -4.13 -0.56
C ALA A 2 11.26 -2.67 -0.97
N GLY A 3 12.26 -1.80 -0.77
CA GLY A 3 12.14 -0.38 -1.09
C GLY A 3 13.48 0.33 -1.15
N LEU A 4 13.45 1.54 -1.70
CA LEU A 4 14.55 2.48 -1.79
C LEU A 4 14.16 3.74 -1.01
N ALA A 5 15.08 4.24 -0.20
CA ALA A 5 14.84 5.42 0.62
C ALA A 5 15.99 6.43 0.50
N LEU A 6 15.63 7.70 0.41
CA LEU A 6 16.53 8.84 0.57
C LEU A 6 16.24 9.46 1.94
N ASN A 7 17.21 9.40 2.84
CA ASN A 7 17.10 9.89 4.21
C ASN A 7 18.09 11.03 4.45
N ASN A 8 17.89 11.78 5.54
CA ASN A 8 18.78 12.88 5.95
C ASN A 8 18.95 13.95 4.85
N ILE A 9 17.88 14.26 4.11
CA ILE A 9 17.88 15.42 3.20
C ILE A 9 17.94 16.65 4.12
N VAL A 10 19.13 17.22 4.30
CA VAL A 10 19.35 18.30 5.26
C VAL A 10 18.66 19.57 4.77
N ILE A 11 17.74 20.11 5.58
CA ILE A 11 17.10 21.41 5.32
C ILE A 11 17.85 22.47 6.11
N ASP A 12 18.05 22.24 7.41
CA ASP A 12 18.88 23.08 8.27
C ASP A 12 19.49 22.27 9.45
N SER A 13 20.06 22.97 10.43
CA SER A 13 20.70 22.36 11.61
C SER A 13 19.75 21.56 12.52
N LYS A 14 18.43 21.75 12.40
CA LYS A 14 17.37 21.13 13.19
C LYS A 14 16.40 20.32 12.34
N PHE A 15 16.23 20.59 11.05
CA PHE A 15 15.26 19.91 10.19
C PHE A 15 15.93 19.12 9.08
N SER A 16 15.39 17.94 8.81
CA SER A 16 15.73 17.13 7.63
C SER A 16 14.48 16.50 7.05
N ALA A 17 14.46 16.22 5.75
CA ALA A 17 13.42 15.46 5.08
C ALA A 17 13.86 14.03 4.76
N PHE A 18 12.88 13.18 4.47
CA PHE A 18 13.08 11.85 3.91
C PHE A 18 11.98 11.52 2.90
N VAL A 19 12.33 10.65 1.95
CA VAL A 19 11.40 10.06 0.98
C VAL A 19 11.71 8.56 0.88
N ASP A 20 10.68 7.74 0.96
CA ASP A 20 10.72 6.28 0.87
C ASP A 20 9.77 5.82 -0.25
N LEU A 21 10.28 4.98 -1.14
CA LEU A 21 9.52 4.30 -2.17
C LEU A 21 9.73 2.81 -1.98
N GLY A 22 8.66 2.08 -1.69
CA GLY A 22 8.75 0.64 -1.51
C GLY A 22 7.52 -0.11 -1.96
N CYS A 23 7.58 -1.42 -1.80
CA CYS A 23 6.50 -2.32 -2.13
C CYS A 23 6.44 -3.47 -1.13
N TYR A 24 5.24 -3.75 -0.65
CA TYR A 24 4.96 -5.00 0.05
C TYR A 24 4.57 -6.08 -0.96
N TYR A 25 5.02 -7.30 -0.69
CA TYR A 25 4.48 -8.49 -1.34
C TYR A 25 3.52 -9.14 -0.34
N LEU A 26 2.25 -9.17 -0.70
CA LEU A 26 1.15 -9.64 0.15
C LEU A 26 0.75 -11.07 -0.21
N SER A 27 -0.03 -11.69 0.68
CA SER A 27 -0.77 -12.91 0.37
C SER A 27 -1.73 -12.67 -0.79
N LYS A 28 -2.12 -13.76 -1.48
CA LYS A 28 -3.16 -13.69 -2.51
C LYS A 28 -4.41 -13.03 -1.91
N PRO A 29 -5.00 -12.01 -2.57
CA PRO A 29 -6.21 -11.37 -2.06
C PRO A 29 -7.37 -12.37 -2.04
N THR A 30 -8.28 -12.23 -1.08
CA THR A 30 -9.48 -13.06 -0.94
C THR A 30 -10.71 -12.24 -1.26
N VAL A 31 -11.59 -12.75 -2.13
CA VAL A 31 -12.84 -12.09 -2.51
C VAL A 31 -13.99 -12.61 -1.65
N GLN A 32 -14.72 -11.67 -1.05
CA GLN A 32 -16.01 -11.91 -0.39
C GLN A 32 -17.04 -11.02 -1.09
N MET A 33 -18.10 -11.63 -1.63
CA MET A 33 -19.11 -10.94 -2.41
C MET A 33 -20.50 -11.31 -1.90
N SER A 34 -21.30 -10.31 -1.59
CA SER A 34 -22.71 -10.43 -1.26
C SER A 34 -23.51 -9.44 -2.10
N GLY A 35 -24.74 -9.81 -2.46
CA GLY A 35 -25.67 -8.98 -3.21
C GLY A 35 -27.07 -9.13 -2.65
N THR A 36 -27.94 -8.16 -2.92
CA THR A 36 -29.34 -8.15 -2.48
C THR A 36 -30.26 -7.83 -3.65
N GLY A 37 -31.50 -8.33 -3.61
CA GLY A 37 -32.47 -8.11 -4.68
C GLY A 37 -31.94 -8.57 -6.04
N LEU A 38 -31.92 -7.69 -7.04
CA LEU A 38 -31.44 -7.99 -8.40
C LEU A 38 -29.95 -8.36 -8.49
N LEU A 39 -29.18 -8.22 -7.40
CA LEU A 39 -27.75 -8.50 -7.37
C LEU A 39 -27.41 -9.79 -6.60
N GLU A 40 -28.39 -10.54 -6.09
CA GLU A 40 -28.16 -11.79 -5.35
C GLU A 40 -27.38 -12.83 -6.19
N GLU A 41 -27.70 -12.90 -7.47
CA GLU A 41 -27.03 -13.81 -8.42
C GLU A 41 -25.57 -13.41 -8.71
N ASN A 42 -25.18 -12.16 -8.44
CA ASN A 42 -23.80 -11.73 -8.67
C ASN A 42 -22.79 -12.42 -7.74
N SER A 43 -23.23 -13.01 -6.63
CA SER A 43 -22.38 -13.85 -5.77
C SER A 43 -21.65 -14.95 -6.54
N ALA A 44 -22.24 -15.47 -7.63
CA ALA A 44 -21.61 -16.46 -8.52
C ALA A 44 -20.36 -15.92 -9.24
N ASN A 45 -20.26 -14.60 -9.44
CA ASN A 45 -19.12 -13.94 -10.09
C ASN A 45 -17.89 -13.82 -9.18
N ALA A 46 -18.01 -14.15 -7.88
CA ALA A 46 -16.92 -14.06 -6.92
C ALA A 46 -15.69 -14.88 -7.36
N ALA A 47 -15.89 -16.07 -7.93
CA ALA A 47 -14.81 -16.93 -8.42
C ALA A 47 -14.04 -16.28 -9.58
N THR A 48 -14.76 -15.67 -10.52
CA THR A 48 -14.16 -14.93 -11.65
C THR A 48 -13.34 -13.74 -11.16
N VAL A 49 -13.89 -12.96 -10.22
CA VAL A 49 -13.16 -11.82 -9.63
C VAL A 49 -11.92 -12.31 -8.88
N GLN A 50 -12.05 -13.38 -8.07
CA GLN A 50 -10.96 -13.99 -7.31
C GLN A 50 -9.79 -14.42 -8.20
N GLU A 51 -10.09 -14.96 -9.38
CA GLU A 51 -9.10 -15.37 -10.35
C GLU A 51 -8.44 -14.17 -11.03
N ASN A 52 -9.23 -13.17 -11.43
CA ASN A 52 -8.73 -11.95 -12.07
C ASN A 52 -7.77 -11.16 -11.18
N ILE A 53 -8.03 -11.11 -9.86
CA ILE A 53 -7.19 -10.35 -8.91
C ILE A 53 -6.05 -11.18 -8.30
N LYS A 54 -5.87 -12.46 -8.67
CA LYS A 54 -4.91 -13.36 -8.02
C LYS A 54 -3.46 -12.83 -7.97
N ASN A 55 -3.10 -12.01 -8.95
CA ASN A 55 -1.76 -11.43 -9.10
C ASN A 55 -1.61 -10.07 -8.41
N TYR A 56 -2.69 -9.52 -7.85
CA TYR A 56 -2.67 -8.25 -7.13
C TYR A 56 -2.09 -8.45 -5.72
N ARG A 57 -0.78 -8.68 -5.69
CA ARG A 57 0.00 -8.99 -4.48
C ARG A 57 1.04 -7.92 -4.17
N TYR A 58 1.26 -6.98 -5.08
CA TYR A 58 2.18 -5.88 -4.90
C TYR A 58 1.43 -4.67 -4.39
N LEU A 59 1.76 -4.21 -3.20
CA LEU A 59 1.24 -2.99 -2.62
C LEU A 59 2.35 -1.94 -2.61
N PRO A 60 2.44 -1.07 -3.63
CA PRO A 60 3.40 0.02 -3.65
C PRO A 60 3.06 1.04 -2.55
N ARG A 61 4.09 1.63 -1.97
CA ARG A 61 3.99 2.64 -0.91
C ARG A 61 4.97 3.76 -1.21
N VAL A 62 4.48 5.00 -1.15
CA VAL A 62 5.29 6.22 -1.14
C VAL A 62 5.10 6.88 0.21
N THR A 63 6.18 7.24 0.87
CA THR A 63 6.14 8.01 2.12
C THR A 63 7.14 9.15 2.01
N ALA A 64 6.73 10.34 2.45
CA ALA A 64 7.62 11.48 2.59
C ALA A 64 7.34 12.14 3.93
N GLY A 65 8.36 12.78 4.51
CA GLY A 65 8.18 13.47 5.78
C GLY A 65 9.38 14.31 6.17
N PHE A 66 9.22 14.97 7.32
CA PHE A 66 10.23 15.81 7.96
C PHE A 66 10.56 15.23 9.34
N ALA A 67 11.81 15.37 9.74
CA ALA A 67 12.30 15.08 11.07
C ALA A 67 12.83 16.36 11.70
N TYR A 68 12.48 16.58 12.96
CA TYR A 68 12.98 17.68 13.77
C TYR A 68 13.93 17.14 14.84
N ARG A 69 15.13 17.71 14.89
CA ARG A 69 16.16 17.45 15.88
C ARG A 69 16.08 18.51 16.96
N TRP A 70 15.47 18.14 18.08
CA TRP A 70 15.52 18.94 19.30
C TRP A 70 16.96 18.95 19.83
N LYS A 71 17.56 20.13 19.98
CA LYS A 71 18.79 20.36 20.73
C LYS A 71 18.44 21.27 21.91
N ASN A 72 18.66 20.79 23.14
CA ASN A 72 18.76 21.66 24.32
C ASN A 72 20.05 22.48 24.25
#